data_AF-A0A9P6FRI4-F1
#
_entry.id   AF-A0A9P6FRI4-F1
#
_cell.length_a   1.000
_cell.length_b   1.000
_cell.length_c   1.000
_cell.angle_alpha   90.00
_cell.angle_beta   90.00
_cell.angle_gamma   90.00
#
_symmetry.space_group_name_H-M   'P 1'
#
loop_
_entity.id
_entity.type
_entity.pdbx_description
1 polymer ?
#
loop_
_entity_poly.entity_id
_entity_poly.type
_entity_poly.pdbx_seq_one_letter_code
_entity_poly.pdbx_strand_id
1 'polypeptide(L)' 'QLPVYSEFRNNGTRALTIVRKIEGNATALKTDILVTYPGAEIRVNERTNQIILKGCVGEDIRQWLTAKGF' A
#
# COMPACT_ATOMS: atom_id res chain seq x y z
N GLN A 1 0.76 -8.86 12.96
CA GLN A 1 -0.27 -8.41 12.00
C GLN A 1 0.33 -7.31 11.13
N LEU A 2 0.21 -7.43 9.80
CA LEU A 2 0.76 -6.46 8.86
C LEU A 2 0.04 -5.10 8.94
N PRO A 3 0.77 -3.98 8.91
CA PRO A 3 0.25 -2.61 9.03
C PRO A 3 -0.42 -2.10 7.73
N VAL A 4 -1.40 -2.84 7.24
CA VAL A 4 -2.18 -2.53 6.02
C VAL A 4 -3.62 -2.19 6.40
N TYR A 5 -4.07 -1.01 6.01
CA TYR A 5 -5.36 -0.44 6.42
C TYR A 5 -6.17 0.04 5.21
N SER A 6 -7.50 -0.08 5.30
CA SER A 6 -8.39 0.57 4.35
C SER A 6 -8.82 1.93 4.90
N GLU A 7 -8.82 2.95 4.05
CA GLU A 7 -9.27 4.29 4.39
C GLU A 7 -10.29 4.76 3.34
N PHE A 8 -11.43 5.26 3.80
CA PHE A 8 -12.48 5.80 2.95
C PHE A 8 -12.55 7.31 3.12
N ARG A 9 -12.43 8.05 2.02
CA ARG A 9 -12.52 9.52 1.96
C ARG A 9 -13.71 9.94 1.11
N ASN A 10 -14.03 11.23 1.11
CA ASN A 10 -15.11 11.83 0.32
C ASN A 10 -16.44 11.10 0.54
N ASN A 11 -16.87 11.01 1.80
CA ASN A 11 -18.11 10.34 2.19
C ASN A 11 -18.25 8.90 1.64
N GLY A 12 -17.15 8.14 1.64
CA GLY A 12 -17.12 6.74 1.20
C GLY A 12 -16.76 6.51 -0.27
N THR A 13 -16.84 7.54 -1.11
CA THR A 13 -16.63 7.38 -2.57
C THR A 13 -15.17 7.13 -2.96
N ARG A 14 -14.21 7.54 -2.12
CA ARG A 14 -12.79 7.34 -2.39
C ARG A 14 -12.20 6.31 -1.44
N ALA A 15 -12.12 5.08 -1.91
CA ALA A 15 -11.42 3.99 -1.23
C ALA A 15 -9.90 4.06 -1.46
N LEU A 16 -9.14 3.87 -0.38
CA LEU A 16 -7.68 3.82 -0.38
C LEU A 16 -7.21 2.65 0.49
N THR A 17 -6.04 2.11 0.14
CA THR A 17 -5.30 1.15 0.95
C THR A 17 -3.98 1.78 1.37
N ILE A 18 -3.66 1.74 2.67
CA ILE A 18 -2.48 2.40 3.23
C ILE A 18 -1.61 1.37 3.94
N VAL A 19 -0.34 1.29 3.51
CA VAL A 19 0.70 0.50 4.17
C VAL A 19 1.54 1.45 5.02
N ARG A 20 1.63 1.17 6.31
CA ARG A 20 2.37 1.97 7.30
C ARG A 20 3.54 1.18 7.89
N LYS A 21 4.31 1.81 8.78
CA LYS A 21 5.46 1.21 9.47
C LYS A 21 6.47 0.57 8.50
N ILE A 22 6.75 1.26 7.41
CA ILE A 22 7.78 0.83 6.46
C ILE A 22 9.11 1.31 7.03
N GLU A 23 9.98 0.35 7.31
CA GLU A 23 11.38 0.61 7.64
C GLU A 23 12.20 0.59 6.34
N GLY A 24 13.05 1.60 6.13
CA GLY A 24 13.82 1.75 4.89
C GLY A 24 13.09 2.51 3.77
N ASN A 25 13.27 2.09 2.51
CA ASN A 25 12.86 2.87 1.34
C ASN A 25 11.46 2.50 0.81
N ALA A 26 10.45 3.33 1.11
CA ALA A 26 9.08 3.12 0.62
C ALA A 26 8.93 3.24 -0.90
N THR A 27 9.80 4.00 -1.58
CA THR A 27 9.80 4.10 -3.05
C THR A 27 10.27 2.82 -3.72
N ALA A 28 11.25 2.13 -3.12
CA ALA A 28 11.66 0.80 -3.58
C ALA A 28 10.52 -0.21 -3.42
N LEU A 29 9.86 -0.22 -2.25
CA LEU A 29 8.70 -1.10 -2.02
C LEU A 29 7.53 -0.79 -2.96
N LYS A 30 7.28 0.49 -3.28
CA LYS A 30 6.31 0.87 -4.31
C LYS A 30 6.66 0.24 -5.67
N THR A 31 7.93 0.32 -6.08
CA THR A 31 8.39 -0.23 -7.37
C THR A 31 8.16 -1.73 -7.43
N ASP A 32 8.49 -2.46 -6.37
CA ASP A 32 8.24 -3.90 -6.26
C ASP A 32 6.75 -4.25 -6.40
N ILE A 33 5.87 -3.47 -5.77
CA ILE A 33 4.42 -3.67 -5.89
C ILE A 33 3.98 -3.44 -7.33
N LEU A 34 4.48 -2.40 -8.00
CA LEU A 34 4.15 -2.11 -9.41
C LEU A 34 4.62 -3.18 -10.39
N VAL A 35 5.73 -3.87 -10.09
CA VAL A 35 6.19 -5.03 -10.88
C VAL A 35 5.18 -6.18 -10.79
N THR A 36 4.61 -6.42 -9.61
CA THR A 36 3.63 -7.51 -9.41
C THR A 36 2.23 -7.13 -9.89
N TYR A 37 1.83 -5.88 -9.68
CA TYR A 37 0.52 -5.35 -10.00
C TYR A 37 0.64 -4.16 -10.97
N PRO A 38 0.98 -4.43 -12.25
CA PRO A 38 1.09 -3.38 -13.25
C PRO A 38 -0.27 -2.70 -13.43
N GLY A 39 -0.29 -1.37 -13.26
CA GLY A 39 -1.52 -0.57 -13.32
C GLY A 39 -2.09 -0.15 -11.96
N ALA A 40 -1.52 -0.62 -10.85
CA ALA A 40 -1.89 -0.09 -9.53
C ALA A 40 -1.51 1.40 -9.42
N GLU A 41 -2.47 2.24 -9.03
CA GLU A 41 -2.22 3.66 -8.75
C GLU A 41 -1.65 3.82 -7.34
N ILE A 42 -0.33 4.03 -7.23
CA ILE A 42 0.40 4.06 -5.96
C ILE A 42 1.14 5.38 -5.75
N ARG A 43 0.95 5.98 -4.59
CA ARG A 43 1.67 7.17 -4.12
C ARG A 43 2.46 6.87 -2.84
N VAL A 44 3.66 7.43 -2.75
CA VAL A 44 4.47 7.41 -1.52
C VAL A 44 4.27 8.73 -0.79
N ASN A 45 4.07 8.66 0.52
CA ASN A 45 4.19 9.81 1.41
C ASN A 45 5.56 9.75 2.08
N GLU A 46 6.51 10.52 1.57
CA GLU A 46 7.90 10.51 2.02
C GLU A 46 8.06 11.03 3.45
N ARG A 47 7.19 11.94 3.89
CA ARG A 47 7.24 12.51 5.25
C ARG A 47 6.93 11.46 6.33
N THR A 48 6.02 10.53 6.04
CA THR A 48 5.60 9.49 6.99
C THR A 48 6.09 8.09 6.62
N ASN A 49 6.83 7.98 5.51
CA ASN A 49 7.28 6.74 4.89
C ASN A 49 6.13 5.72 4.72
N GLN A 50 5.04 6.16 4.10
CA GLN A 50 3.84 5.34 3.87
C GLN A 50 3.57 5.16 2.39
N ILE A 51 2.99 4.02 2.03
CA ILE A 51 2.48 3.75 0.68
C ILE A 51 0.96 3.86 0.71
N ILE A 52 0.41 4.59 -0.26
CA ILE A 52 -1.02 4.80 -0.44
C ILE A 52 -1.39 4.28 -1.83
N LEU A 53 -2.24 3.26 -1.87
CA LEU A 53 -2.79 2.68 -3.08
C LEU A 53 -4.25 3.12 -3.25
N LYS A 54 -4.67 3.34 -4.49
CA LYS A 54 -6.09 3.56 -4.79
C LYS A 54 -6.88 2.25 -4.70
N GLY A 55 -8.09 2.31 -4.14
CA GLY A 55 -8.99 1.16 -4.02
C GLY A 55 -8.86 0.39 -2.71
N CYS A 56 -9.77 -0.58 -2.53
CA CYS A 56 -9.82 -1.50 -1.38
C CYS A 56 -9.11 -2.81 -1.72
N VAL A 57 -7.79 -2.76 -1.92
CA VAL A 57 -6.94 -3.92 -2.26
C VAL A 57 -6.11 -4.40 -1.06
N GLY A 58 -6.62 -4.15 0.15
CA GLY A 58 -5.87 -4.40 1.38
C GLY A 58 -5.61 -5.89 1.64
N GLU A 59 -6.46 -6.79 1.17
CA GLU A 59 -6.23 -8.23 1.29
C GLU A 59 -5.11 -8.72 0.37
N ASP A 60 -5.16 -8.36 -0.92
CA ASP A 60 -4.12 -8.69 -1.89
C ASP A 60 -2.73 -8.21 -1.43
N ILE A 61 -2.66 -6.97 -0.95
CA ILE A 61 -1.39 -6.40 -0.45
C ILE A 61 -0.91 -7.13 0.81
N ARG A 62 -1.80 -7.56 1.71
CA ARG A 62 -1.42 -8.37 2.87
C ARG A 62 -0.87 -9.72 2.45
N GLN A 63 -1.55 -10.41 1.54
CA GLN A 63 -1.10 -11.70 1.03
C GLN A 63 0.26 -11.59 0.33
N TRP A 64 0.45 -10.56 -0.49
CA TRP A 64 1.72 -10.32 -1.18
C TRP A 64 2.87 -10.01 -0.21
N LEU A 65 2.63 -9.17 0.80
CA LEU A 65 3.63 -8.88 1.84
C LEU A 65 3.98 -10.13 2.65
N THR A 66 2.98 -10.94 3.03
CA THR A 66 3.21 -12.22 3.71
C THR A 66 4.00 -13.19 2.84
N ALA A 67 3.70 -13.29 1.54
CA ALA A 67 4.43 -14.15 0.61
C ALA A 67 5.91 -13.74 0.46
N LYS A 68 6.23 -12.45 0.64
CA LYS A 68 7.60 -11.93 0.68
C LYS A 68 8.31 -12.12 2.03
N GLY A 69 7.61 -12.58 3.06
CA GLY A 69 8.17 -12.85 4.39
C GLY A 69 8.18 -11.65 5.35
N PHE A 70 7.33 -10.65 5.11
CA PHE A 70 7.11 -9.52 6.04
C PHE A 70 6.11 -9.84 7.16
#